data_AF-A0A354X6S6-F1
#
_entry.id   AF-A0A354X6S6-F1
#
_cell.length_a   1.000
_cell.length_b   1.000
_cell.length_c   1.000
_cell.angle_alpha   90.00
_cell.angle_beta   90.00
_cell.angle_gamma   90.00
#
_symmetry.space_group_name_H-M   'P 1'
#
loop_
_entity.id
_entity.type
_entity.pdbx_description
1 polymer ?
#
loop_
_entity_poly.entity_id
_entity_poly.type
_entity_poly.pdbx_seq_one_letter_code
_entity_poly.pdbx_strand_id
1 'polypeptide(L)'
;MKDNTLLDDWFRKIAFNDDQEAFKALFFEFYPSLCVFAERYISSPEMCEDIVQDTFFQIWNNRKKIEVASSFRNLLITSVKNNCTD
;
A
#
# COMPACT_ATOMS: atom_id res chain seq x y z
N MET A 1 5.45 0.67 19.76
CA MET A 1 6.43 -0.34 19.29
C MET A 1 5.77 -1.70 18.97
N LYS A 2 4.45 -1.79 18.74
CA LYS A 2 3.72 -3.06 18.53
C LYS A 2 3.22 -3.26 17.09
N ASP A 3 3.19 -2.19 16.28
CA ASP A 3 2.57 -2.20 14.95
C ASP A 3 3.42 -2.83 13.84
N ASN A 4 4.76 -2.80 13.96
CA ASN A 4 5.62 -3.35 12.92
C ASN A 4 5.52 -4.88 12.78
N THR A 5 5.23 -5.60 13.86
CA THR A 5 5.25 -7.07 13.85
C THR A 5 4.03 -7.67 13.14
N LEU A 6 2.85 -7.03 13.25
CA LEU A 6 1.63 -7.47 12.58
C LEU A 6 1.67 -7.19 11.08
N LEU A 7 2.25 -6.05 10.69
CA LEU A 7 2.38 -5.67 9.29
C LEU A 7 3.37 -6.59 8.55
N ASP A 8 4.44 -7.02 9.23
CA ASP A 8 5.40 -7.98 8.70
C ASP A 8 4.76 -9.37 8.51
N ASP A 9 3.91 -9.79 9.45
CA ASP A 9 3.14 -11.03 9.34
C ASP A 9 2.17 -11.00 8.14
N TRP A 10 1.45 -9.88 7.97
CA TRP A 10 0.56 -9.68 6.81
C TRP A 10 1.35 -9.69 5.51
N PHE A 11 2.49 -8.98 5.45
CA PHE A 11 3.35 -8.99 4.29
C PHE A 11 3.82 -10.41 3.94
N ARG A 12 4.22 -11.19 4.95
CA ARG A 12 4.67 -12.56 4.75
C ARG A 12 3.54 -13.44 4.19
N LYS A 13 2.32 -13.31 4.70
CA LYS A 13 1.15 -14.01 4.13
C LYS A 13 0.90 -13.59 2.69
N ILE A 14 0.96 -12.30 2.38
CA ILE A 14 0.71 -11.77 1.03
C ILE A 14 1.80 -12.23 0.04
N ALA A 15 3.07 -12.13 0.42
CA ALA A 15 4.21 -12.42 -0.46
C ALA A 15 4.44 -13.91 -0.67
N PHE A 16 4.29 -14.73 0.38
CA PHE A 16 4.56 -16.17 0.34
C PHE A 16 3.33 -17.04 0.12
N ASN A 17 2.18 -16.67 0.70
CA ASN A 17 0.94 -17.46 0.61
C ASN A 17 -0.05 -16.92 -0.41
N ASP A 18 0.28 -15.83 -1.12
CA ASP A 18 -0.65 -15.19 -2.07
C ASP A 18 -2.00 -14.87 -1.40
N ASP A 19 -1.94 -14.49 -0.12
CA ASP A 19 -3.09 -14.38 0.77
C ASP A 19 -3.91 -13.12 0.45
N GLN A 20 -4.91 -13.30 -0.42
CA GLN A 20 -5.76 -12.22 -0.90
C GLN A 20 -6.59 -11.58 0.20
N GLU A 21 -7.00 -12.35 1.22
CA GLU A 21 -7.79 -11.83 2.33
C GLU A 21 -6.96 -10.87 3.20
N ALA A 22 -5.70 -11.25 3.51
CA ALA A 22 -4.77 -10.38 4.21
C ALA A 22 -4.50 -9.09 3.41
N PHE A 23 -4.30 -9.20 2.10
CA PHE A 23 -4.11 -8.04 1.23
C PHE A 23 -5.34 -7.13 1.19
N LYS A 24 -6.54 -7.73 1.12
CA LYS A 24 -7.80 -7.00 1.11
C LYS A 24 -8.04 -6.27 2.43
N ALA A 25 -7.80 -6.91 3.56
CA ALA A 25 -7.89 -6.27 4.87
C ALA A 25 -6.93 -5.08 4.98
N LEU A 26 -5.70 -5.25 4.50
CA LEU A 26 -4.71 -4.18 4.43
C LEU A 26 -5.18 -3.05 3.53
N PHE A 27 -5.69 -3.36 2.34
CA PHE A 27 -6.24 -2.37 1.43
C PHE A 27 -7.33 -1.54 2.14
N PHE A 28 -8.34 -2.16 2.74
CA PHE A 28 -9.42 -1.41 3.40
C PHE A 28 -8.96 -0.55 4.58
N GLU A 29 -7.93 -1.00 5.32
CA GLU A 29 -7.36 -0.23 6.43
C GLU A 29 -6.58 1.00 5.93
N PHE A 30 -5.75 0.83 4.91
CA PHE A 30 -4.84 1.88 4.44
C PHE A 30 -5.43 2.78 3.35
N TYR A 31 -6.40 2.30 2.57
CA TYR A 31 -7.03 3.04 1.49
C TYR A 31 -7.53 4.43 1.88
N PRO A 32 -8.39 4.60 2.91
CA PRO A 32 -8.87 5.94 3.27
C PRO A 32 -7.73 6.86 3.75
N SER A 33 -6.75 6.31 4.47
CA SER A 33 -5.59 7.08 4.94
C SER A 33 -4.69 7.54 3.78
N LEU A 34 -4.53 6.70 2.75
CA LEU A 34 -3.70 6.99 1.58
C LEU A 34 -4.41 7.94 0.61
N CYS A 35 -5.73 7.83 0.42
CA CYS A 35 -6.50 8.80 -0.36
C CYS A 35 -6.37 10.20 0.24
N VAL A 36 -6.59 10.36 1.56
CA VAL A 36 -6.41 11.65 2.24
C VAL A 36 -4.98 12.17 2.13
N PHE A 37 -3.99 11.28 2.09
CA PHE A 37 -2.60 11.66 1.85
C PHE A 37 -2.36 12.13 0.41
N ALA A 38 -2.91 11.43 -0.59
CA ALA A 38 -2.83 11.76 -2.01
C ALA A 38 -3.55 13.09 -2.34
N GLU A 39 -4.65 13.39 -1.66
CA GLU A 39 -5.39 14.66 -1.81
C GLU A 39 -4.54 15.90 -1.46
N ARG A 40 -3.44 15.72 -0.72
CA ARG A 40 -2.48 16.81 -0.44
C ARG A 40 -1.62 17.17 -1.65
N TYR A 41 -1.59 16.31 -2.68
CA TYR A 41 -0.81 16.45 -3.89
C TYR A 41 -1.70 16.62 -5.12
N ILE A 42 -2.79 15.86 -5.20
CA ILE A 42 -3.73 15.86 -6.33
C ILE A 42 -5.06 16.44 -5.86
N SER A 43 -5.55 17.49 -6.53
CA SER A 43 -6.82 18.14 -6.14
C SER A 43 -8.08 17.36 -6.54
N SER A 44 -7.94 16.32 -7.36
CA SER A 44 -9.06 15.53 -7.84
C SER A 44 -9.20 14.24 -7.01
N PRO A 45 -10.30 14.05 -6.26
CA PRO A 45 -10.49 12.88 -5.41
C PRO A 45 -10.55 11.58 -6.23
N GLU A 46 -11.20 11.62 -7.40
CA GLU A 46 -11.24 10.50 -8.35
C GLU A 46 -9.83 10.03 -8.77
N MET A 47 -8.91 10.97 -9.05
CA MET A 47 -7.52 10.62 -9.38
C MET A 47 -6.78 10.10 -8.15
N CYS A 48 -7.07 10.60 -6.94
CA CYS A 48 -6.47 10.07 -5.72
C CYS A 48 -6.86 8.60 -5.50
N GLU A 49 -8.15 8.28 -5.68
CA GLU A 49 -8.66 6.92 -5.57
C GLU A 49 -8.01 5.98 -6.60
N ASP A 50 -7.88 6.44 -7.85
CA ASP A 50 -7.26 5.69 -8.95
C ASP A 50 -5.76 5.44 -8.70
N ILE A 51 -5.02 6.48 -8.28
CA ILE A 51 -3.60 6.38 -7.93
C ILE A 51 -3.36 5.39 -6.79
N VAL A 52 -4.19 5.46 -5.73
CA VAL A 52 -4.08 4.54 -4.60
C VAL A 52 -4.39 3.12 -5.06
N GLN A 53 -5.46 2.91 -5.84
CA GLN A 53 -5.78 1.59 -6.42
C GLN A 53 -4.64 1.03 -7.26
N ASP A 54 -4.09 1.81 -8.20
CA ASP A 54 -2.98 1.37 -9.05
C ASP A 54 -1.74 1.04 -8.22
N THR A 55 -1.44 1.86 -7.20
CA THR A 55 -0.34 1.60 -6.26
C THR A 55 -0.50 0.23 -5.59
N PHE A 56 -1.69 -0.09 -5.08
CA PHE A 56 -1.96 -1.40 -4.50
C PHE A 56 -1.84 -2.51 -5.55
N PHE A 57 -2.31 -2.29 -6.77
CA PHE A 57 -2.22 -3.27 -7.85
C PHE A 57 -0.78 -3.58 -8.24
N GLN A 58 0.07 -2.54 -8.35
CA GLN A 58 1.50 -2.63 -8.55
C GLN A 58 2.17 -3.43 -7.42
N ILE A 59 1.81 -3.14 -6.17
CA ILE A 59 2.34 -3.86 -5.01
C ILE A 59 1.92 -5.32 -5.02
N TRP A 60 0.66 -5.62 -5.34
CA TRP A 60 0.21 -6.99 -5.49
C TRP A 60 0.98 -7.70 -6.59
N ASN A 61 1.07 -7.15 -7.80
CA ASN A 61 1.80 -7.76 -8.91
C ASN A 61 3.28 -7.98 -8.59
N ASN A 62 3.92 -7.03 -7.91
CA ASN A 62 5.33 -7.09 -7.54
C ASN A 62 5.58 -7.72 -6.16
N ARG A 63 4.55 -8.23 -5.45
CA ARG A 63 4.65 -8.72 -4.05
C ARG A 63 5.79 -9.71 -3.79
N LYS A 64 6.14 -10.51 -4.80
CA LYS A 64 7.21 -11.52 -4.72
C LYS A 64 8.61 -10.95 -4.94
N LYS A 65 8.70 -9.72 -5.48
CA LYS A 65 9.95 -8.99 -5.77
C LYS A 65 10.18 -7.82 -4.81
N ILE A 66 9.18 -7.43 -4.03
CA ILE A 66 9.29 -6.34 -3.08
C ILE A 66 10.16 -6.78 -1.91
N GLU A 67 11.34 -6.18 -1.78
CA GLU A 67 12.16 -6.28 -0.57
C GLU A 67 11.76 -5.17 0.40
N VAL A 68 11.10 -5.53 1.49
CA VAL A 68 10.72 -4.58 2.54
C VAL A 68 11.96 -4.26 3.38
N ALA A 69 12.71 -3.23 2.97
CA ALA A 69 13.91 -2.79 3.70
C ALA A 69 13.62 -2.04 5.01
N SER A 70 12.37 -1.63 5.26
CA SER A 70 11.98 -0.90 6.48
C SER A 70 10.63 -1.33 7.03
N SER A 71 9.54 -1.04 6.31
CA SER A 71 8.18 -1.41 6.72
C SER A 71 7.23 -1.31 5.54
N PHE A 72 6.27 -2.22 5.45
CA PHE A 72 5.28 -2.23 4.36
C PHE A 72 4.46 -0.93 4.28
N ARG A 73 4.15 -0.31 5.42
CA ARG A 73 3.51 1.02 5.48
C ARG A 73 4.35 2.11 4.82
N ASN A 74 5.66 2.09 5.06
CA ASN A 74 6.55 3.10 4.50
C ASN A 74 6.69 2.93 2.98
N LEU A 75 6.68 1.67 2.52
CA LEU A 75 6.62 1.34 1.09
C LEU A 75 5.33 1.90 0.46
N LEU A 76 4.16 1.65 1.05
CA LEU A 76 2.88 2.18 0.57
C LEU A 76 2.87 3.70 0.44
N ILE A 77 3.26 4.41 1.50
CA ILE A 77 3.29 5.88 1.48
C ILE A 77 4.27 6.40 0.43
N THR A 78 5.44 5.77 0.30
CA THR A 78 6.44 6.15 -0.70
C THR A 78 5.93 5.91 -2.12
N SER A 79 5.29 4.77 -2.38
CA SER A 79 4.71 4.43 -3.68
C SER A 79 3.57 5.37 -4.07
N VAL A 80 2.61 5.63 -3.18
CA VAL A 80 1.52 6.59 -3.44
C VAL A 80 2.09 7.98 -3.71
N LYS A 81 3.03 8.43 -2.87
CA LYS A 81 3.70 9.72 -3.09
C LYS A 81 4.37 9.80 -4.46
N ASN A 82 5.07 8.74 -4.87
CA ASN A 82 5.75 8.68 -6.15
C ASN A 82 4.73 8.79 -7.29
N ASN A 83 3.65 8.01 -7.25
CA ASN A 83 2.58 8.06 -8.25
C ASN A 83 1.80 9.38 -8.26
N CYS A 84 1.74 10.12 -7.15
CA CYS A 84 1.16 11.47 -7.14
C CYS A 84 2.08 12.55 -7.74
N THR A 85 3.38 12.27 -7.88
CA THR A 85 4.39 13.24 -8.34
C THR A 85 4.92 12.91 -9.74
N ASP A 86 4.59 11.73 -10.27
CA ASP A 86 4.93 11.28 -11.62
C ASP A 86 4.12 12.01 -12.70
#